data_AF-A0A0Q5Q6W0-F1
#
_entry.id   AF-A0A0Q5Q6W0-F1
#
_cell.length_a   1.000
_cell.length_b   1.000
_cell.length_c   1.000
_cell.angle_alpha   90.00
_cell.angle_beta   90.00
_cell.angle_gamma   90.00
#
_symmetry.space_group_name_H-M   'P 1'
#
loop_
_entity.id
_entity.type
_entity.pdbx_description
1 polymer ?
#
loop_
_entity_poly.entity_id
_entity_poly.type
_entity_poly.pdbx_seq_one_letter_code
_entity_poly.pdbx_strand_id
1 'polypeptide(L)' 'MAFKILVSPVATNNIDDAIKYYRMQSQSAAKSFRKKLFDAYKSLQVNPFFAIKYKNLRAIPLKNCPI' A
#
# COMPACT_ATOMS: atom_id res chain seq x y z
N MET A 1 -0.45 13.35 16.83
CA MET A 1 -0.37 14.15 15.58
C MET A 1 -0.28 13.18 14.41
N ALA A 2 -1.16 13.29 13.42
CA ALA A 2 -1.16 12.40 12.27
C ALA A 2 -0.68 13.14 11.02
N PHE A 3 0.23 12.53 10.27
CA PHE A 3 0.70 13.06 8.99
C PHE A 3 -0.39 12.92 7.91
N LYS A 4 -0.50 13.91 7.03
CA LYS A 4 -1.42 13.84 5.89
C LYS A 4 -0.82 12.99 4.78
N ILE A 5 -1.61 12.05 4.25
CA ILE A 5 -1.23 11.24 3.09
C ILE A 5 -1.73 11.95 1.82
N LEU A 6 -0.83 12.08 0.84
CA LEU A 6 -1.15 12.51 -0.51
C LEU A 6 -0.79 11.37 -1.46
N VAL A 7 -1.75 10.99 -2.31
CA VAL A 7 -1.58 9.92 -3.30
C VAL A 7 -1.54 10.57 -4.68
N SER A 8 -0.53 10.23 -5.47
CA SER A 8 -0.43 10.73 -6.85
C SER A 8 -1.46 10.03 -7.75
N PRO A 9 -1.93 10.68 -8.83
CA PRO A 9 -2.89 10.06 -9.75
C PRO A 9 -2.39 8.73 -10.33
N VAL A 10 -1.09 8.65 -10.62
CA VAL A 10 -0.44 7.42 -11.10
C VAL A 10 -0.50 6.31 -10.04
N ALA A 11 -0.27 6.66 -8.75
CA ALA A 11 -0.38 5.69 -7.67
C ALA A 11 -1.82 5.18 -7.49
N THR A 12 -2.83 6.04 -7.66
CA THR A 12 -4.24 5.62 -7.64
C THR A 12 -4.52 4.58 -8.73
N ASN A 13 -4.11 4.83 -9.97
CA ASN A 13 -4.29 3.89 -11.08
C ASN A 13 -3.58 2.55 -10.78
N ASN A 14 -2.34 2.59 -10.29
CA ASN A 14 -1.61 1.38 -9.93
C ASN A 14 -2.29 0.57 -8.81
N ILE A 15 -2.90 1.25 -7.83
CA ILE A 15 -3.66 0.59 -6.76
C ILE A 15 -4.90 -0.09 -7.33
N ASP A 16 -5.62 0.57 -8.22
CA ASP A 16 -6.82 0.03 -8.85
C ASP A 16 -6.49 -1.20 -9.72
N ASP A 17 -5.42 -1.13 -10.51
CA ASP A 17 -4.92 -2.25 -11.30
C ASP A 17 -4.50 -3.44 -10.42
N ALA A 18 -3.80 -3.17 -9.30
CA ALA A 18 -3.45 -4.21 -8.34
C ALA A 18 -4.69 -4.87 -7.71
N ILE A 19 -5.69 -4.08 -7.31
CA ILE A 19 -6.96 -4.60 -6.78
C ILE A 19 -7.66 -5.46 -7.83
N LYS A 20 -7.70 -5.01 -9.08
CA LYS A 20 -8.29 -5.76 -10.20
C LYS A 20 -7.56 -7.09 -10.42
N TYR A 21 -6.23 -7.08 -10.42
CA TYR A 21 -5.40 -8.29 -10.51
C TYR A 21 -5.74 -9.30 -9.41
N TYR A 22 -5.71 -8.88 -8.14
CA TYR A 22 -6.01 -9.78 -7.02
C TYR A 22 -7.47 -10.28 -7.06
N ARG A 23 -8.40 -9.47 -7.56
CA ARG A 23 -9.82 -9.86 -7.68
C ARG A 23 -10.04 -10.93 -8.73
N MET A 24 -9.26 -10.91 -9.83
CA MET A 24 -9.30 -11.97 -10.85
C MET A 24 -8.83 -13.32 -10.28
N GLN A 25 -7.92 -13.29 -9.31
CA GLN A 25 -7.42 -14.51 -8.67
C GLN A 25 -8.33 -15.00 -7.55
N SER A 26 -8.72 -14.12 -6.63
CA SER A 26 -9.70 -14.44 -5.57
C SER A 26 -10.25 -13.17 -4.91
N GLN A 27 -11.55 -13.19 -4.59
CA GLN A 27 -12.17 -12.10 -3.84
C GLN A 27 -11.54 -11.93 -2.44
N SER A 28 -11.06 -13.01 -1.81
CA SER A 28 -10.39 -12.95 -0.51
C SER A 28 -9.01 -12.30 -0.61
N ALA A 29 -8.28 -12.54 -1.70
CA ALA A 29 -6.98 -11.92 -1.97
C ALA A 29 -7.10 -10.40 -2.14
N ALA A 30 -8.09 -9.94 -2.91
CA ALA A 30 -8.37 -8.51 -3.06
C ALA A 30 -8.74 -7.83 -1.73
N LYS A 31 -9.55 -8.50 -0.89
CA LYS A 31 -9.91 -7.99 0.44
C LYS A 31 -8.70 -7.91 1.37
N SER A 32 -7.85 -8.94 1.36
CA SER A 32 -6.60 -8.98 2.12
C SER A 32 -5.65 -7.86 1.71
N PHE A 33 -5.47 -7.65 0.39
CA PHE A 33 -4.66 -6.57 -0.14
C PHE A 33 -5.16 -5.18 0.31
N ARG A 34 -6.46 -4.91 0.17
CA ARG A 34 -7.06 -3.62 0.61
C ARG A 34 -6.85 -3.38 2.10
N LYS A 35 -6.98 -4.42 2.94
CA LYS A 35 -6.72 -4.32 4.39
C LYS A 35 -5.26 -3.95 4.65
N LYS A 36 -4.31 -4.66 4.03
CA LYS A 36 -2.87 -4.39 4.19
C LYS A 36 -2.48 -2.98 3.72
N LEU A 37 -3.04 -2.53 2.60
CA LEU A 37 -2.81 -1.18 2.10
C LEU A 37 -3.30 -0.11 3.09
N PHE A 38 -4.50 -0.31 3.65
CA PHE A 38 -5.06 0.58 4.65
C PHE A 38 -4.25 0.59 5.96
N ASP A 39 -3.78 -0.57 6.42
CA ASP A 39 -2.91 -0.68 7.59
C ASP A 39 -1.57 0.05 7.35
N ALA A 40 -0.99 -0.07 6.15
CA ALA A 40 0.21 0.67 5.77
C ALA A 40 -0.03 2.20 5.76
N TYR A 41 -1.17 2.67 5.27
CA TYR A 41 -1.54 4.09 5.37
C TYR A 41 -1.68 4.55 6.82
N LYS A 42 -2.31 3.76 7.70
CA LYS A 42 -2.36 4.08 9.13
C LYS A 42 -0.96 4.19 9.74
N SER A 43 -0.07 3.27 9.41
CA SER A 43 1.32 3.34 9.88
C SER A 43 2.04 4.59 9.38
N LEU A 44 1.85 4.97 8.11
CA LEU A 44 2.42 6.19 7.53
C LEU A 44 1.87 7.48 8.17
N GLN A 45 0.58 7.50 8.52
CA GLN A 45 -0.02 8.61 9.24
C GLN A 45 0.58 8.79 10.64
N VAL A 46 1.01 7.71 11.29
CA VAL A 46 1.63 7.77 12.62
C VAL A 46 3.12 8.08 12.53
N ASN A 47 3.84 7.41 11.64
CA ASN A 47 5.28 7.56 11.47
C ASN A 47 5.71 7.34 10.01
N PRO A 48 6.07 8.39 9.25
CA PRO A 48 6.52 8.26 7.86
C PRO A 48 8.01 7.92 7.72
N PHE A 49 8.78 7.88 8.81
CA PHE A 49 10.25 7.81 8.78
C PHE A 49 10.81 6.39 8.63
N PHE A 50 10.29 5.61 7.66
CA PHE A 50 10.80 4.27 7.32
C PHE A 50 12.19 4.30 6.69
N ALA A 51 12.87 3.15 6.66
CA ALA A 51 14.20 3.02 6.08
C ALA A 51 14.23 3.50 4.62
N ILE A 52 15.27 4.28 4.29
CA ILE A 52 15.54 4.73 2.92
C ILE A 52 16.01 3.51 2.13
N LYS A 53 15.39 3.28 0.97
CA LYS A 53 15.73 2.17 0.06
C LYS A 53 16.52 2.65 -1.16
N TYR A 54 16.16 3.80 -1.71
CA TYR A 54 16.83 4.34 -2.89
C TYR A 54 16.81 5.87 -2.88
N LYS A 55 17.99 6.49 -2.92
CA LYS A 55 18.15 7.96 -2.81
C LYS A 55 17.41 8.51 -1.58
N ASN A 56 16.25 9.14 -1.77
CA ASN A 56 15.38 9.66 -0.70
C ASN A 56 14.01 8.97 -0.63
N LEU A 57 13.86 7.83 -1.31
CA LEU A 57 12.64 7.03 -1.31
C LEU A 57 12.63 6.10 -0.10
N ARG A 58 11.53 6.20 0.67
CA ARG A 58 11.22 5.30 1.79
C ARG A 58 10.17 4.29 1.32
N ALA A 59 10.29 3.05 1.76
CA ALA A 59 9.35 2.01 1.39
C ALA A 59 8.92 1.19 2.60
N ILE A 60 7.62 0.86 2.65
CA ILE A 60 7.07 -0.16 3.54
C ILE A 60 6.85 -1.42 2.73
N PRO A 61 7.43 -2.56 3.12
CA PRO A 61 7.08 -3.83 2.51
C PRO A 61 5.67 -4.23 2.98
N LEU A 62 4.77 -4.47 2.02
CA LEU A 62 3.53 -5.19 2.30
C LEU A 62 3.88 -6.67 2.43
N LYS A 63 3.75 -7.23 3.63
CA LYS A 63 4.08 -8.64 3.92
C LYS A 63 3.39 -9.54 2.90
N ASN A 64 4.13 -10.46 2.26
CA ASN A 64 3.71 -11.30 1.13
C ASN A 64 2.23 -11.71 1.25
N CYS A 65 1.41 -11.32 0.27
CA CYS A 65 0.16 -12.02 0.03
C CYS A 65 0.56 -13.35 -0.63
N PRO A 66 0.36 -14.51 0.02
CA PRO A 66 0.44 -15.76 -0.72
C PRO A 66 -0.58 -15.68 -1.86
N ILE A 67 -0.10 -15.99 -3.06
CA ILE A 67 -0.89 -16.22 -4.26
C ILE A 67 -1.65 -17.54 -4.06
#